data_AF-A0A059BXB8-F1
#
_entry.id   AF-A0A059BXB8-F1
#
_cell.length_a   1.000
_cell.length_b   1.000
_cell.length_c   1.000
_cell.angle_alpha   90.00
_cell.angle_beta   90.00
_cell.angle_gamma   90.00
#
_symmetry.space_group_name_H-M   'P 1'
#
loop_
_entity.id
_entity.type
_entity.pdbx_description
1 polymer ?
#
loop_
_entity_poly.entity_id
_entity_poly.type
_entity_poly.pdbx_seq_one_letter_code
_entity_poly.pdbx_strand_id
1 'polypeptide(L)'
;MASTLVKPQWSFGGVDCRRHAGLKPSPSAKLSLSQAGSGRRSLVVRASENRNDRSIKKLGMTDAECEAAVVAGNVPEAPPVPPKPAAPTGTPVVPSLPLSRRPRRNRRSPALRSAFQETNLSPANFVYPLFIHEGEEDTPIGAMPGCYRLGWRHGLVEEVAKARDVGVNSIVLFPKVPDALKSPTGVEAYNDNGLVPRTIRLLKDKYPDLVIYTDVALDPYSSDGHDGIVREDGVIMNDETVHQLCKQAVSQARAGADVVSPSDMMDGRVGAIRAALDAEGFHHVSIMSYTAKYASSFYGPFREALDSNPRFGDKKTYQMNPANYREALIETREDESEGADILLVKI
;
A
#
# COMPACT_ATOMS: atom_id res chain seq x y z
N MET A 1 29.71 -38.47 -44.60
CA MET A 1 29.04 -37.36 -45.31
C MET A 1 28.13 -36.66 -44.32
N ALA A 2 28.27 -35.34 -44.20
CA ALA A 2 27.49 -34.44 -43.34
C ALA A 2 25.97 -34.59 -43.58
N SER A 3 25.06 -34.29 -42.65
CA SER A 3 24.73 -32.96 -42.10
C SER A 3 23.54 -33.18 -41.12
N THR A 4 23.11 -32.36 -40.15
CA THR A 4 23.53 -31.13 -39.48
C THR A 4 22.71 -31.10 -38.18
N LEU A 5 23.35 -30.99 -37.02
CA LEU A 5 22.71 -30.70 -35.73
C LEU A 5 22.77 -29.19 -35.50
N VAL A 6 21.60 -28.54 -35.35
CA VAL A 6 21.50 -27.13 -34.99
C VAL A 6 21.34 -27.01 -33.47
N LYS A 7 22.37 -26.49 -32.79
CA LYS A 7 22.29 -25.98 -31.42
C LYS A 7 22.17 -24.45 -31.49
N PRO A 8 21.27 -23.80 -30.72
CA PRO A 8 21.26 -22.35 -30.60
C PRO A 8 22.37 -21.89 -29.66
N GLN A 9 23.19 -20.97 -30.16
CA GLN A 9 24.29 -20.32 -29.46
C GLN A 9 23.78 -18.95 -28.98
N TRP A 10 23.63 -18.76 -27.67
CA TRP A 10 23.37 -17.44 -27.08
C TRP A 10 24.67 -16.89 -26.52
N SER A 11 25.17 -15.82 -27.14
CA SER A 11 26.34 -15.08 -26.69
C SER A 11 25.95 -14.06 -25.62
N PHE A 12 26.59 -14.13 -24.44
CA PHE A 12 26.53 -13.10 -23.41
C PHE A 12 27.33 -11.87 -23.85
N GLY A 13 26.63 -10.80 -24.23
CA GLY A 13 27.19 -9.47 -24.43
C GLY A 13 27.10 -8.66 -23.14
N GLY A 14 28.26 -8.21 -22.63
CA GLY A 14 28.37 -7.38 -21.43
C GLY A 14 27.69 -6.02 -21.57
N VAL A 15 27.18 -5.52 -20.44
CA VAL A 15 26.52 -4.23 -20.31
C VAL A 15 27.57 -3.11 -20.33
N ASP A 16 27.61 -2.33 -21.41
CA ASP A 16 28.41 -1.10 -21.49
C ASP A 16 27.56 0.11 -21.06
N CYS A 17 27.83 0.60 -19.85
CA CYS A 17 27.29 1.84 -19.31
C CYS A 17 27.98 3.04 -19.94
N ARG A 18 27.52 3.48 -21.13
CA ARG A 18 27.72 4.85 -21.62
C ARG A 18 26.91 5.09 -22.89
N ARG A 19 25.84 5.89 -22.79
CA ARG A 19 25.25 6.80 -23.81
C ARG A 19 23.75 6.90 -23.60
N HIS A 20 23.25 7.85 -22.81
CA HIS A 20 21.94 8.47 -23.05
C HIS A 20 22.14 9.98 -22.88
N ALA A 21 22.29 10.66 -24.01
CA ALA A 21 22.30 12.11 -24.11
C ALA A 21 21.35 12.49 -25.26
N GLY A 22 20.48 13.48 -25.01
CA GLY A 22 19.85 14.28 -26.05
C GLY A 22 18.35 14.06 -26.26
N LEU A 23 17.53 14.72 -25.45
CA LEU A 23 16.19 15.13 -25.88
C LEU A 23 16.35 16.27 -26.91
N LYS A 24 15.90 16.03 -28.15
CA LYS A 24 15.76 17.09 -29.18
C LYS A 24 14.37 17.72 -29.07
N PRO A 25 14.23 19.05 -29.19
CA PRO A 25 12.93 19.71 -29.23
C PRO A 25 12.30 19.61 -30.62
N SER A 26 10.98 19.33 -30.68
CA SER A 26 10.17 19.51 -31.90
C SER A 26 9.34 20.80 -31.80
N PRO A 27 9.02 21.46 -32.94
CA PRO A 27 8.47 22.81 -32.94
C PRO A 27 6.93 22.84 -32.98
N SER A 28 6.38 23.84 -32.29
CA SER A 28 5.12 24.54 -32.61
C SER A 28 3.80 23.76 -32.56
N ALA A 29 3.18 23.70 -31.38
CA ALA A 29 1.72 23.57 -31.26
C ALA A 29 1.16 24.80 -30.53
N LYS A 30 0.38 25.62 -31.24
CA LYS A 30 -0.38 26.74 -30.67
C LYS A 30 -1.52 26.17 -29.83
N LEU A 31 -1.52 26.42 -28.52
CA LEU A 31 -2.66 26.14 -27.65
C LEU A 31 -3.46 27.43 -27.46
N SER A 32 -4.70 27.45 -27.95
CA SER A 32 -5.70 28.47 -27.61
C SER A 32 -6.37 28.09 -26.29
N LEU A 33 -6.23 28.93 -25.26
CA LEU A 33 -6.92 28.76 -23.98
C LEU A 33 -8.29 29.45 -24.03
N SER A 34 -9.35 28.64 -24.05
CA SER A 34 -10.71 29.08 -23.73
C SER A 34 -10.84 29.29 -22.22
N GLN A 35 -11.35 30.45 -21.81
CA GLN A 35 -11.64 30.77 -20.41
C GLN A 35 -12.80 29.91 -19.87
N ALA A 36 -12.57 29.22 -18.76
CA ALA A 36 -13.63 28.74 -17.88
C ALA A 36 -13.14 28.66 -16.41
N GLY A 37 -13.87 29.33 -15.52
CA GLY A 37 -14.02 28.98 -14.10
C GLY A 37 -12.79 29.09 -13.19
N SER A 38 -12.56 30.27 -12.63
CA SER A 38 -11.58 30.52 -11.57
C SER A 38 -11.93 29.83 -10.25
N GLY A 39 -11.22 28.75 -9.92
CA GLY A 39 -11.08 28.20 -8.57
C GLY A 39 -9.61 28.06 -8.19
N ARG A 40 -8.83 29.16 -8.19
CA ARG A 40 -7.43 29.14 -7.75
C ARG A 40 -7.38 28.93 -6.23
N ARG A 41 -7.10 27.70 -5.78
CA ARG A 41 -6.48 27.49 -4.46
C ARG A 41 -5.12 28.21 -4.50
N SER A 42 -5.06 29.40 -3.91
CA SER A 42 -3.79 30.10 -3.74
C SER A 42 -2.93 29.28 -2.79
N LEU A 43 -1.75 28.85 -3.25
CA LEU A 43 -0.68 28.42 -2.37
C LEU A 43 -0.20 29.67 -1.63
N VAL A 44 -0.81 29.94 -0.49
CA VAL A 44 -0.32 30.97 0.44
C VAL A 44 0.93 30.40 1.09
N VAL A 45 2.10 30.85 0.65
CA VAL A 45 3.34 30.70 1.41
C VAL A 45 3.20 31.57 2.65
N ARG A 46 2.71 31.01 3.75
CA ARG A 46 2.74 31.68 5.06
C ARG A 46 4.18 31.67 5.57
N ALA A 47 4.95 32.72 5.25
CA ALA A 47 6.09 33.09 6.05
C ALA A 47 5.58 33.35 7.49
N SER A 48 6.20 32.73 8.50
CA SER A 48 5.67 32.79 9.86
C SER A 48 5.49 34.23 10.35
N GLU A 49 4.27 34.55 10.80
CA GLU A 49 3.90 35.84 11.42
C GLU A 49 4.27 35.92 12.90
N ASN A 50 5.17 35.06 13.40
CA ASN A 50 5.77 35.28 14.72
C ASN A 50 7.00 36.19 14.58
N ARG A 51 6.75 37.43 14.17
CA ARG A 51 7.69 38.53 14.37
C ARG A 51 7.33 39.19 15.70
N ASN A 52 8.14 38.91 16.72
CA ASN A 52 8.36 39.87 17.80
C ASN A 52 8.48 41.26 17.18
N ASP A 53 7.74 42.22 17.75
CA ASP A 53 7.64 43.62 17.34
C ASP A 53 8.99 44.35 17.41
N ARG A 54 9.90 43.98 16.52
CA ARG A 54 11.10 44.73 16.18
C ARG A 54 10.83 45.32 14.81
N SER A 55 10.56 46.62 14.78
CA SER A 55 10.44 47.42 13.56
C SER A 55 11.47 46.95 12.53
N ILE A 56 11.00 46.40 11.42
CA ILE A 56 11.87 46.09 10.30
C ILE A 56 12.11 47.42 9.63
N LYS A 57 13.24 48.04 9.96
CA LYS A 57 13.73 49.20 9.23
C LYS A 57 13.76 48.84 7.75
N LYS A 58 12.94 49.51 6.93
CA LYS A 58 13.15 49.58 5.48
C LYS A 58 14.54 50.20 5.27
N LEU A 59 15.57 49.38 5.08
CA LEU A 59 16.71 49.77 4.25
C LEU A 59 16.14 49.72 2.82
N GLY A 60 16.04 50.80 2.05
CA GLY A 60 17.09 51.76 1.73
C GLY A 60 17.47 51.44 0.27
N MET A 61 17.11 52.33 -0.66
CA MET A 61 17.15 52.21 -2.14
C MET A 61 16.08 51.30 -2.78
N THR A 62 15.58 51.73 -3.94
CA THR A 62 14.73 50.97 -4.87
C THR A 62 15.56 50.02 -5.73
N ASP A 63 14.94 49.01 -6.34
CA ASP A 63 15.64 48.04 -7.20
C ASP A 63 16.46 48.74 -8.31
N ALA A 64 15.92 49.80 -8.91
CA ALA A 64 16.61 50.60 -9.93
C ALA A 64 17.83 51.37 -9.39
N GLU A 65 17.76 51.88 -8.15
CA GLU A 65 18.87 52.57 -7.48
C GLU A 65 19.99 51.59 -7.07
N CYS A 66 19.61 50.39 -6.62
CA CYS A 66 20.56 49.29 -6.35
C CYS A 66 21.28 48.85 -7.62
N GLU A 67 20.56 48.66 -8.73
CA GLU A 67 21.14 48.32 -10.03
C GLU A 67 22.08 49.42 -10.53
N ALA A 68 21.68 50.69 -10.46
CA ALA A 68 22.52 51.82 -10.86
C ALA A 68 23.79 51.94 -10.00
N ALA A 69 23.71 51.69 -8.69
CA ALA A 69 24.86 51.68 -7.79
C ALA A 69 25.85 50.55 -8.12
N VAL A 70 25.35 49.35 -8.42
CA VAL A 70 26.18 48.21 -8.86
C VAL A 70 26.85 48.52 -10.20
N VAL A 71 26.13 49.11 -11.16
CA VAL A 71 26.67 49.56 -12.45
C VAL A 71 27.75 50.64 -12.27
N ALA A 72 27.57 51.53 -11.28
CA ALA A 72 28.55 52.56 -10.90
C ALA A 72 29.75 52.01 -10.10
N GLY A 73 29.83 50.70 -9.86
CA GLY A 73 30.93 50.05 -9.15
C GLY A 73 30.80 50.06 -7.62
N ASN A 74 29.70 50.59 -7.07
CA ASN A 74 29.41 50.64 -5.64
C ASN A 74 28.68 49.35 -5.20
N VAL A 75 29.35 48.20 -5.31
CA VAL A 75 28.79 46.90 -4.90
C VAL A 75 28.84 46.79 -3.37
N PRO A 76 27.70 46.51 -2.69
CA PRO A 76 27.70 46.31 -1.25
C PRO A 76 28.62 45.16 -0.83
N GLU A 77 29.32 45.34 0.28
CA GLU A 77 30.18 44.29 0.82
C GLU A 77 29.34 43.08 1.26
N ALA A 78 29.85 41.87 0.99
CA ALA A 78 29.16 40.66 1.36
C ALA A 78 29.05 40.57 2.89
N PRO A 79 27.93 40.06 3.44
CA PRO A 79 27.82 39.81 4.86
C PRO A 79 28.97 38.92 5.37
N PRO A 80 29.48 39.17 6.58
CA PRO A 80 30.57 38.36 7.14
C PRO A 80 30.14 36.90 7.30
N VAL A 81 31.06 35.99 7.01
CA VAL A 81 30.81 34.55 7.20
C VAL A 81 30.61 34.26 8.69
N PRO A 82 29.55 33.53 9.09
CA PRO A 82 29.33 33.18 10.48
C PRO A 82 30.55 32.45 11.07
N PRO A 83 30.98 32.78 12.30
CA PRO A 83 32.12 32.14 12.93
C PRO A 83 31.85 30.65 13.11
N LYS A 84 32.86 29.82 12.80
CA LYS A 84 32.78 28.38 13.03
C LYS A 84 32.85 28.11 14.55
N PRO A 85 31.91 27.33 15.12
CA PRO A 85 31.98 26.95 16.53
C PRO A 85 33.31 26.24 16.87
N ALA A 86 33.85 26.53 18.05
CA ALA A 86 35.04 25.87 18.55
C ALA A 86 34.77 24.40 18.88
N ALA A 87 35.78 23.54 18.68
CA ALA A 87 35.72 22.16 19.13
C ALA A 87 35.96 22.09 20.66
N PRO A 88 35.48 21.03 21.34
CA PRO A 88 35.75 20.84 22.77
C PRO A 88 37.25 20.79 23.10
N THR A 89 37.61 21.21 24.32
CA THR A 89 39.00 21.12 24.83
C THR A 89 39.49 19.67 24.81
N GLY A 90 40.75 19.47 24.38
CA GLY A 90 41.32 18.12 24.22
C GLY A 90 41.00 17.44 22.89
N THR A 91 40.27 18.11 21.98
CA THR A 91 40.07 17.58 20.61
C THR A 91 41.43 17.44 19.90
N PRO A 92 41.78 16.26 19.39
CA PRO A 92 43.06 16.05 18.71
C PRO A 92 43.12 16.83 17.39
N VAL A 93 44.28 17.40 17.11
CA VAL A 93 44.56 18.04 15.81
C VAL A 93 44.98 16.95 14.83
N VAL A 94 44.13 16.67 13.84
CA VAL A 94 44.36 15.61 12.84
C VAL A 94 44.23 16.16 11.41
N PRO A 95 44.95 15.60 10.43
CA PRO A 95 44.78 15.97 9.04
C PRO A 95 43.39 15.54 8.52
N SER A 96 42.91 16.25 7.49
CA SER A 96 41.65 15.89 6.83
C SER A 96 41.80 14.58 6.07
N LEU A 97 40.87 13.63 6.28
CA LEU A 97 40.82 12.39 5.51
C LEU A 97 40.60 12.67 4.00
N PRO A 98 41.30 12.01 3.08
CA PRO A 98 41.17 12.22 1.63
C PRO A 98 39.97 11.46 1.03
N LEU A 99 38.75 11.84 1.42
CA LEU A 99 37.50 11.19 0.99
C LEU A 99 36.80 11.97 -0.12
N SER A 100 36.48 11.29 -1.23
CA SER A 100 35.64 11.83 -2.32
C SER A 100 34.15 11.86 -1.92
N ARG A 101 33.65 10.80 -1.28
CA ARG A 101 32.26 10.66 -0.82
C ARG A 101 32.14 10.92 0.67
N ARG A 102 31.26 11.86 1.06
CA ARG A 102 30.92 12.14 2.47
C ARG A 102 29.40 12.18 2.65
N PRO A 103 28.74 11.02 2.81
CA PRO A 103 27.27 10.95 2.92
C PRO A 103 26.67 11.79 4.07
N ARG A 104 27.45 12.07 5.11
CA ARG A 104 27.05 12.98 6.21
C ARG A 104 26.68 14.40 5.73
N ARG A 105 27.15 14.85 4.56
CA ARG A 105 26.82 16.16 3.99
C ARG A 105 25.30 16.35 3.81
N ASN A 106 24.59 15.31 3.34
CA ASN A 106 23.14 15.34 3.13
C ASN A 106 22.33 15.19 4.43
N ARG A 107 22.99 14.93 5.57
CA ARG A 107 22.34 14.76 6.88
C ARG A 107 22.61 15.91 7.83
N ARG A 108 23.19 17.03 7.35
CA ARG A 108 23.73 18.10 8.19
C ARG A 108 22.64 18.91 8.93
N SER A 109 21.44 19.02 8.39
CA SER A 109 20.34 19.75 9.00
C SER A 109 19.01 19.02 8.81
N PRO A 110 17.98 19.32 9.63
CA PRO A 110 16.63 18.84 9.40
C PRO A 110 16.14 19.14 7.97
N ALA A 111 16.35 20.37 7.48
CA ALA A 111 15.96 20.76 6.12
C ALA A 111 16.62 19.91 5.02
N LEU A 112 17.92 19.61 5.14
CA LEU A 112 18.61 18.73 4.18
C LEU A 112 18.10 17.30 4.27
N ARG A 113 17.84 16.79 5.47
CA ARG A 113 17.27 15.44 5.65
C ARG A 113 15.90 15.33 4.99
N SER A 114 15.02 16.32 5.20
CA SER A 114 13.69 16.35 4.57
C SER A 114 13.78 16.49 3.04
N ALA A 115 14.69 17.32 2.52
CA ALA A 115 14.84 17.53 1.07
C ALA A 115 15.33 16.29 0.30
N PHE A 116 16.07 15.41 0.96
CA PHE A 116 16.60 14.17 0.36
C PHE A 116 15.89 12.91 0.87
N GLN A 117 14.75 13.05 1.52
CA GLN A 117 13.97 11.92 2.00
C GLN A 117 13.36 11.15 0.81
N GLU A 118 13.66 9.85 0.71
CA GLU A 118 13.25 9.01 -0.43
C GLU A 118 11.80 8.52 -0.30
N THR A 119 11.32 8.33 0.94
CA THR A 119 9.96 7.81 1.21
C THR A 119 9.18 8.80 2.04
N ASN A 120 7.99 9.17 1.58
CA ASN A 120 7.03 9.94 2.35
C ASN A 120 5.78 9.09 2.56
N LEU A 121 5.24 9.13 3.78
CA LEU A 121 3.97 8.49 4.10
C LEU A 121 2.90 9.57 4.26
N SER A 122 1.72 9.27 3.75
CA SER A 122 0.51 10.08 3.90
C SER A 122 -0.65 9.17 4.27
N PRO A 123 -1.75 9.70 4.86
CA PRO A 123 -2.95 8.91 5.15
C PRO A 123 -3.51 8.13 3.95
N ALA A 124 -3.33 8.67 2.73
CA ALA A 124 -3.76 8.02 1.49
C ALA A 124 -2.97 6.73 1.15
N ASN A 125 -1.86 6.45 1.85
CA ASN A 125 -1.10 5.22 1.69
C ASN A 125 -1.57 4.08 2.62
N PHE A 126 -2.52 4.35 3.53
CA PHE A 126 -2.99 3.36 4.49
C PHE A 126 -4.28 2.70 4.02
N VAL A 127 -4.32 1.36 4.14
CA VAL A 127 -5.54 0.56 4.10
C VAL A 127 -5.86 0.18 5.53
N TYR A 128 -7.06 0.52 6.02
CA TYR A 128 -7.44 0.31 7.42
C TYR A 128 -8.22 -1.00 7.61
N PRO A 129 -7.67 -2.00 8.32
CA PRO A 129 -8.39 -3.24 8.63
C PRO A 129 -9.52 -3.04 9.64
N LEU A 130 -10.70 -3.53 9.29
CA LEU A 130 -11.90 -3.42 10.12
C LEU A 130 -12.55 -4.79 10.28
N PHE A 131 -12.83 -5.17 11.54
CA PHE A 131 -13.53 -6.39 11.89
C PHE A 131 -15.03 -6.12 12.00
N ILE A 132 -15.86 -6.91 11.35
CA ILE A 132 -17.31 -6.69 11.30
C ILE A 132 -18.07 -7.90 11.81
N HIS A 133 -19.24 -7.70 12.43
CA HIS A 133 -20.14 -8.78 12.83
C HIS A 133 -21.61 -8.34 12.72
N GLU A 134 -22.52 -9.31 12.89
CA GLU A 134 -23.98 -9.11 12.78
C GLU A 134 -24.63 -8.38 13.96
N GLY A 135 -23.90 -8.18 15.07
CA GLY A 135 -24.47 -7.59 16.29
C GLY A 135 -24.67 -6.08 16.17
N GLU A 136 -25.52 -5.54 17.05
CA GLU A 136 -25.77 -4.10 17.11
C GLU A 136 -24.67 -3.34 17.88
N GLU A 137 -24.13 -3.97 18.92
CA GLU A 137 -23.13 -3.40 19.81
C GLU A 137 -21.70 -3.80 19.41
N ASP A 138 -20.78 -2.82 19.46
CA ASP A 138 -19.37 -3.06 19.20
C ASP A 138 -18.73 -3.88 20.32
N THR A 139 -18.00 -4.93 19.97
CA THR A 139 -17.37 -5.84 20.93
C THR A 139 -15.85 -5.66 20.93
N PRO A 140 -15.19 -5.36 22.07
CA PRO A 140 -13.73 -5.24 22.10
C PRO A 140 -13.05 -6.58 21.78
N ILE A 141 -11.90 -6.51 21.12
CA ILE A 141 -11.05 -7.68 20.84
C ILE A 141 -9.94 -7.71 21.90
N GLY A 142 -9.98 -8.70 22.79
CA GLY A 142 -9.07 -8.78 23.95
C GLY A 142 -7.60 -8.77 23.57
N ALA A 143 -7.21 -9.59 22.60
CA ALA A 143 -5.83 -9.65 22.10
C ALA A 143 -5.39 -8.44 21.25
N MET A 144 -6.31 -7.53 20.91
CA MET A 144 -6.01 -6.32 20.11
C MET A 144 -6.54 -5.07 20.83
N PRO A 145 -5.82 -4.56 21.85
CA PRO A 145 -6.26 -3.37 22.59
C PRO A 145 -6.57 -2.18 21.66
N GLY A 146 -7.75 -1.59 21.85
CA GLY A 146 -8.25 -0.48 21.01
C GLY A 146 -8.92 -0.93 19.71
N CYS A 147 -8.96 -2.22 19.39
CA CYS A 147 -9.70 -2.77 18.25
C CYS A 147 -11.00 -3.43 18.71
N TYR A 148 -12.01 -3.34 17.84
CA TYR A 148 -13.36 -3.83 18.09
C TYR A 148 -13.84 -4.65 16.90
N ARG A 149 -14.67 -5.65 17.17
CA ARG A 149 -15.62 -6.18 16.19
C ARG A 149 -16.76 -5.18 16.13
N LEU A 150 -16.95 -4.56 14.98
CA LEU A 150 -17.90 -3.47 14.80
C LEU A 150 -19.24 -3.99 14.27
N GLY A 151 -20.33 -3.49 14.82
CA GLY A 151 -21.66 -3.71 14.26
C GLY A 151 -21.75 -3.08 12.87
N TRP A 152 -21.98 -3.88 11.83
CA TRP A 152 -21.81 -3.43 10.43
C TRP A 152 -22.73 -2.28 10.01
N ARG A 153 -23.87 -2.10 10.68
CA ARG A 153 -24.84 -1.03 10.40
C ARG A 153 -24.55 0.29 11.13
N HIS A 154 -23.82 0.25 12.23
CA HIS A 154 -23.66 1.37 13.16
C HIS A 154 -22.19 1.70 13.41
N GLY A 155 -21.53 0.97 14.33
CA GLY A 155 -20.14 1.24 14.72
C GLY A 155 -19.17 1.27 13.54
N LEU A 156 -19.36 0.40 12.56
CA LEU A 156 -18.55 0.40 11.34
C LEU A 156 -18.65 1.73 10.57
N VAL A 157 -19.87 2.24 10.41
CA VAL A 157 -20.14 3.44 9.60
C VAL A 157 -19.53 4.69 10.26
N GLU A 158 -19.57 4.75 11.59
CA GLU A 158 -18.91 5.79 12.38
C GLU A 158 -17.39 5.69 12.27
N GLU A 159 -16.85 4.49 12.39
CA GLU A 159 -15.39 4.28 12.35
C GLU A 159 -14.81 4.62 10.97
N VAL A 160 -15.51 4.25 9.89
CA VAL A 160 -15.16 4.67 8.53
C VAL A 160 -15.19 6.18 8.39
N ALA A 161 -16.18 6.88 8.97
CA ALA A 161 -16.23 8.34 8.92
C ALA A 161 -14.99 8.98 9.58
N LYS A 162 -14.61 8.51 10.78
CA LYS A 162 -13.41 8.97 11.50
C LYS A 162 -12.13 8.73 10.70
N ALA A 163 -11.99 7.57 10.07
CA ALA A 163 -10.83 7.26 9.25
C ALA A 163 -10.71 8.22 8.05
N ARG A 164 -11.85 8.53 7.41
CA ARG A 164 -11.91 9.49 6.30
C ARG A 164 -11.57 10.91 6.72
N ASP A 165 -12.00 11.35 7.92
CA ASP A 165 -11.70 12.68 8.45
C ASP A 165 -10.20 12.96 8.56
N VAL A 166 -9.39 11.92 8.79
CA VAL A 166 -7.92 12.01 8.83
C VAL A 166 -7.24 11.68 7.49
N GLY A 167 -8.03 11.44 6.43
CA GLY A 167 -7.56 11.20 5.07
C GLY A 167 -7.33 9.73 4.68
N VAL A 168 -7.71 8.77 5.52
CA VAL A 168 -7.64 7.34 5.21
C VAL A 168 -8.93 6.93 4.50
N ASN A 169 -8.85 6.72 3.18
CA ASN A 169 -10.01 6.43 2.31
C ASN A 169 -9.98 5.00 1.75
N SER A 170 -9.20 4.11 2.36
CA SER A 170 -9.11 2.71 1.97
C SER A 170 -9.29 1.83 3.20
N ILE A 171 -10.18 0.84 3.10
CA ILE A 171 -10.46 -0.11 4.19
C ILE A 171 -10.37 -1.55 3.69
N VAL A 172 -10.11 -2.49 4.60
CA VAL A 172 -10.26 -3.93 4.33
C VAL A 172 -11.19 -4.56 5.36
N LEU A 173 -12.18 -5.31 4.88
CA LEU A 173 -13.23 -5.91 5.72
C LEU A 173 -12.89 -7.36 6.09
N PHE A 174 -12.97 -7.67 7.38
CA PHE A 174 -12.82 -9.04 7.91
C PHE A 174 -14.07 -9.46 8.71
N PRO A 175 -14.85 -10.46 8.26
CA PRO A 175 -16.11 -10.82 8.88
C PRO A 175 -15.96 -11.85 9.99
N LYS A 176 -16.55 -11.59 11.16
CA LYS A 176 -16.84 -12.61 12.17
C LYS A 176 -18.23 -13.19 11.89
N VAL A 177 -18.26 -14.30 11.15
CA VAL A 177 -19.50 -14.98 10.72
C VAL A 177 -20.08 -15.82 11.88
N PRO A 178 -21.42 -15.84 12.08
CA PRO A 178 -22.04 -16.74 13.04
C PRO A 178 -21.70 -18.22 12.78
N ASP A 179 -21.37 -18.97 13.83
CA ASP A 179 -20.96 -20.38 13.70
C ASP A 179 -22.00 -21.27 13.02
N ALA A 180 -23.29 -20.96 13.17
CA ALA A 180 -24.38 -21.71 12.54
C ALA A 180 -24.39 -21.59 11.00
N LEU A 181 -23.68 -20.60 10.43
CA LEU A 181 -23.53 -20.42 8.99
C LEU A 181 -22.19 -21.00 8.47
N LYS A 182 -21.30 -21.43 9.36
CA LYS A 182 -20.04 -22.08 8.96
C LYS A 182 -20.32 -23.49 8.47
N SER A 183 -19.63 -23.90 7.40
CA SER A 183 -19.78 -25.22 6.78
C SER A 183 -18.45 -25.74 6.24
N PRO A 184 -18.28 -27.06 6.02
CA PRO A 184 -17.03 -27.62 5.51
C PRO A 184 -16.61 -27.07 4.13
N THR A 185 -17.58 -26.60 3.33
CA THR A 185 -17.35 -26.06 1.99
C THR A 185 -17.43 -24.53 1.93
N GLY A 186 -17.66 -23.86 3.05
CA GLY A 186 -17.66 -22.40 3.14
C GLY A 186 -18.74 -21.69 2.32
N VAL A 187 -19.94 -22.29 2.16
CA VAL A 187 -20.96 -21.78 1.21
C VAL A 187 -21.45 -20.36 1.50
N GLU A 188 -21.34 -19.89 2.74
CA GLU A 188 -21.72 -18.53 3.14
C GLU A 188 -20.76 -17.47 2.55
N ALA A 189 -19.56 -17.85 2.09
CA ALA A 189 -18.56 -16.95 1.53
C ALA A 189 -19.04 -16.20 0.27
N TYR A 190 -19.96 -16.81 -0.49
CA TYR A 190 -20.54 -16.25 -1.72
C TYR A 190 -22.06 -16.06 -1.61
N ASN A 191 -22.60 -15.95 -0.39
CA ASN A 191 -23.98 -15.55 -0.20
C ASN A 191 -24.11 -14.05 -0.55
N ASP A 192 -24.84 -13.73 -1.62
CA ASP A 192 -25.05 -12.34 -2.06
C ASP A 192 -25.75 -11.47 -1.00
N ASN A 193 -26.45 -12.11 -0.06
CA ASN A 193 -27.06 -11.48 1.10
C ASN A 193 -26.26 -11.71 2.38
N GLY A 194 -25.01 -12.18 2.33
CA GLY A 194 -24.15 -12.39 3.48
C GLY A 194 -23.62 -11.09 4.08
N LEU A 195 -22.93 -11.20 5.22
CA LEU A 195 -22.43 -10.05 5.98
C LEU A 195 -21.54 -9.11 5.14
N VAL A 196 -20.56 -9.66 4.41
CA VAL A 196 -19.62 -8.85 3.60
C VAL A 196 -20.34 -8.14 2.44
N PRO A 197 -21.09 -8.83 1.55
CA PRO A 197 -21.82 -8.15 0.47
C PRO A 197 -22.80 -7.07 0.93
N ARG A 198 -23.54 -7.29 2.03
CA ARG A 198 -24.44 -6.25 2.58
C ARG A 198 -23.67 -5.05 3.11
N THR A 199 -22.52 -5.29 3.76
CA THR A 199 -21.66 -4.23 4.30
C THR A 199 -21.05 -3.38 3.19
N ILE A 200 -20.56 -3.99 2.11
CA ILE A 200 -20.01 -3.28 0.95
C ILE A 200 -21.07 -2.35 0.36
N ARG A 201 -22.28 -2.86 0.09
CA ARG A 201 -23.37 -2.06 -0.48
C ARG A 201 -23.76 -0.88 0.42
N LEU A 202 -23.84 -1.10 1.72
CA LEU A 202 -24.10 -0.03 2.70
C LEU A 202 -23.03 1.07 2.63
N LEU A 203 -21.75 0.68 2.63
CA LEU A 203 -20.66 1.65 2.61
C LEU A 203 -20.54 2.37 1.27
N LYS A 204 -20.78 1.68 0.14
CA LYS A 204 -20.77 2.30 -1.19
C LYS A 204 -21.95 3.24 -1.41
N ASP A 205 -23.12 2.95 -0.86
CA ASP A 205 -24.27 3.87 -0.86
C ASP A 205 -23.92 5.17 -0.13
N LYS A 206 -23.30 5.06 1.06
CA LYS A 206 -22.96 6.22 1.89
C LYS A 206 -21.72 6.98 1.42
N TYR A 207 -20.70 6.25 0.96
CA TYR A 207 -19.39 6.76 0.57
C TYR A 207 -18.95 6.14 -0.77
N PRO A 208 -19.50 6.61 -1.90
CA PRO A 208 -19.20 6.03 -3.22
C PRO A 208 -17.72 6.05 -3.60
N ASP A 209 -16.95 6.98 -3.04
CA ASP A 209 -15.51 7.18 -3.28
C ASP A 209 -14.60 6.44 -2.28
N LEU A 210 -15.16 5.70 -1.31
CA LEU A 210 -14.40 4.85 -0.41
C LEU A 210 -13.85 3.64 -1.17
N VAL A 211 -12.54 3.40 -1.07
CA VAL A 211 -11.92 2.20 -1.64
C VAL A 211 -12.08 1.03 -0.66
N ILE A 212 -12.75 -0.03 -1.10
CA ILE A 212 -13.06 -1.20 -0.29
C ILE A 212 -12.27 -2.39 -0.83
N TYR A 213 -11.35 -2.85 0.01
CA TYR A 213 -10.68 -4.13 -0.12
C TYR A 213 -11.50 -5.20 0.61
N THR A 214 -11.58 -6.38 0.02
CA THR A 214 -12.22 -7.55 0.65
C THR A 214 -11.24 -8.71 0.74
N ASP A 215 -11.35 -9.50 1.81
CA ASP A 215 -10.62 -10.75 1.94
C ASP A 215 -11.34 -11.87 1.16
N VAL A 216 -10.56 -12.66 0.41
CA VAL A 216 -11.03 -13.87 -0.28
C VAL A 216 -10.28 -15.06 0.31
N ALA A 217 -10.95 -15.75 1.23
CA ALA A 217 -10.50 -16.96 1.92
C ALA A 217 -11.71 -17.61 2.60
N LEU A 218 -11.65 -18.92 2.85
CA LEU A 218 -12.76 -19.65 3.46
C LEU A 218 -12.69 -19.72 4.99
N ASP A 219 -11.60 -19.32 5.65
CA ASP A 219 -11.44 -19.54 7.09
C ASP A 219 -12.50 -18.86 8.00
N PRO A 220 -13.11 -17.71 7.66
CA PRO A 220 -14.22 -17.18 8.44
C PRO A 220 -15.53 -17.97 8.25
N TYR A 221 -15.63 -18.75 7.18
CA TYR A 221 -16.83 -19.46 6.73
C TYR A 221 -16.72 -20.98 6.88
N SER A 222 -15.51 -21.48 7.12
CA SER A 222 -15.21 -22.90 7.30
C SER A 222 -15.56 -23.36 8.70
N SER A 223 -16.21 -24.51 8.82
CA SER A 223 -16.40 -25.17 10.11
C SER A 223 -15.09 -25.69 10.72
N ASP A 224 -14.02 -25.79 9.92
CA ASP A 224 -12.73 -26.34 10.33
C ASP A 224 -11.68 -25.25 10.60
N GLY A 225 -11.93 -24.00 10.19
CA GLY A 225 -11.02 -22.85 10.38
C GLY A 225 -9.82 -22.81 9.42
N HIS A 226 -9.83 -23.65 8.38
CA HIS A 226 -8.87 -23.63 7.27
C HIS A 226 -9.31 -22.69 6.15
N ASP A 227 -8.35 -22.13 5.42
CA ASP A 227 -8.57 -21.17 4.33
C ASP A 227 -9.20 -21.86 3.09
N GLY A 228 -9.22 -23.20 3.07
CA GLY A 228 -9.79 -24.05 2.03
C GLY A 228 -10.59 -25.24 2.55
N ILE A 229 -11.18 -26.00 1.62
CA ILE A 229 -11.95 -27.22 1.88
C ILE A 229 -11.03 -28.31 2.40
N VAL A 230 -11.44 -29.00 3.47
CA VAL A 230 -10.66 -30.09 4.07
C VAL A 230 -11.25 -31.45 3.72
N ARG A 231 -10.42 -32.34 3.17
CA ARG A 231 -10.76 -33.74 2.93
C ARG A 231 -10.66 -34.55 4.23
N GLU A 232 -11.32 -35.71 4.28
CA GLU A 232 -11.37 -36.57 5.47
C GLU A 232 -10.00 -36.97 6.04
N ASP A 233 -8.94 -37.03 5.21
CA ASP A 233 -7.57 -37.33 5.62
C ASP A 233 -6.76 -36.09 6.03
N GLY A 234 -7.40 -34.93 6.15
CA GLY A 234 -6.79 -33.66 6.58
C GLY A 234 -6.12 -32.87 5.46
N VAL A 235 -6.19 -33.32 4.21
CA VAL A 235 -5.64 -32.57 3.06
C VAL A 235 -6.53 -31.37 2.73
N ILE A 236 -5.90 -30.20 2.60
CA ILE A 236 -6.55 -28.99 2.07
C ILE A 236 -6.63 -29.12 0.56
N MET A 237 -7.83 -29.12 0.01
CA MET A 237 -8.08 -29.38 -1.41
C MET A 237 -7.88 -28.11 -2.24
N ASN A 238 -6.84 -28.06 -3.08
CA ASN A 238 -6.47 -26.87 -3.83
C ASN A 238 -7.57 -26.41 -4.80
N ASP A 239 -7.83 -27.20 -5.83
CA ASP A 239 -8.66 -26.80 -6.97
C ASP A 239 -10.12 -26.59 -6.58
N GLU A 240 -10.66 -27.46 -5.71
CA GLU A 240 -12.02 -27.33 -5.17
C GLU A 240 -12.16 -26.08 -4.29
N THR A 241 -11.10 -25.69 -3.58
CA THR A 241 -11.08 -24.41 -2.85
C THR A 241 -11.06 -23.25 -3.82
N VAL A 242 -10.18 -23.25 -4.82
CA VAL A 242 -10.08 -22.20 -5.84
C VAL A 242 -11.44 -21.96 -6.52
N HIS A 243 -12.20 -23.02 -6.81
CA HIS A 243 -13.57 -22.90 -7.34
C HIS A 243 -14.51 -22.11 -6.43
N GLN A 244 -14.45 -22.31 -5.12
CA GLN A 244 -15.27 -21.55 -4.16
C GLN A 244 -14.79 -20.11 -4.01
N LEU A 245 -13.47 -19.89 -4.01
CA LEU A 245 -12.87 -18.55 -3.93
C LEU A 245 -13.24 -17.69 -5.14
N CYS A 246 -13.33 -18.27 -6.34
CA CYS A 246 -13.83 -17.59 -7.53
C CYS A 246 -15.27 -17.06 -7.32
N LYS A 247 -16.16 -17.89 -6.75
CA LYS A 247 -17.54 -17.46 -6.43
C LYS A 247 -17.57 -16.34 -5.38
N GLN A 248 -16.73 -16.44 -4.35
CA GLN A 248 -16.60 -15.42 -3.31
C GLN A 248 -16.15 -14.09 -3.90
N ALA A 249 -15.08 -14.10 -4.70
CA ALA A 249 -14.56 -12.91 -5.36
C ALA A 249 -15.61 -12.24 -6.26
N VAL A 250 -16.33 -13.02 -7.08
CA VAL A 250 -17.42 -12.52 -7.93
C VAL A 250 -18.57 -11.94 -7.10
N SER A 251 -18.98 -12.58 -6.00
CA SER A 251 -20.04 -12.07 -5.13
C SER A 251 -19.65 -10.73 -4.48
N GLN A 252 -18.40 -10.61 -4.02
CA GLN A 252 -17.85 -9.38 -3.45
C GLN A 252 -17.73 -8.26 -4.51
N ALA A 253 -17.26 -8.58 -5.71
CA ALA A 253 -17.21 -7.65 -6.84
C ALA A 253 -18.61 -7.13 -7.21
N ARG A 254 -19.60 -8.03 -7.31
CA ARG A 254 -21.01 -7.68 -7.56
C ARG A 254 -21.60 -6.77 -6.48
N ALA A 255 -21.11 -6.87 -5.24
CA ALA A 255 -21.51 -5.99 -4.15
C ALA A 255 -20.87 -4.60 -4.22
N GLY A 256 -19.81 -4.43 -5.01
CA GLY A 256 -19.09 -3.17 -5.23
C GLY A 256 -17.72 -3.10 -4.57
N ALA A 257 -17.05 -4.24 -4.32
CA ALA A 257 -15.65 -4.23 -3.90
C ALA A 257 -14.76 -3.65 -5.01
N ASP A 258 -13.82 -2.78 -4.66
CA ASP A 258 -12.85 -2.23 -5.62
C ASP A 258 -11.66 -3.16 -5.80
N VAL A 259 -11.27 -3.84 -4.71
CA VAL A 259 -10.13 -4.76 -4.68
C VAL A 259 -10.54 -6.04 -3.96
N VAL A 260 -10.40 -7.19 -4.62
CA VAL A 260 -10.48 -8.49 -3.96
C VAL A 260 -9.07 -8.95 -3.58
N SER A 261 -8.93 -9.51 -2.38
CA SER A 261 -7.62 -9.79 -1.80
C SER A 261 -7.51 -11.25 -1.38
N PRO A 262 -7.21 -12.18 -2.32
CA PRO A 262 -7.08 -13.60 -2.02
C PRO A 262 -5.94 -13.86 -1.04
N SER A 263 -6.30 -14.32 0.16
CA SER A 263 -5.37 -14.57 1.26
C SER A 263 -5.15 -16.06 1.53
N ASP A 264 -5.81 -16.93 0.79
CA ASP A 264 -5.90 -18.38 0.98
C ASP A 264 -4.58 -19.16 0.77
N MET A 265 -3.65 -18.65 -0.05
CA MET A 265 -2.40 -19.33 -0.46
C MET A 265 -2.61 -20.66 -1.21
N MET A 266 -3.69 -20.79 -2.00
CA MET A 266 -3.85 -21.91 -2.93
C MET A 266 -3.07 -21.64 -4.23
N ASP A 267 -2.58 -22.69 -4.87
CA ASP A 267 -1.88 -22.60 -6.14
C ASP A 267 -2.86 -22.22 -7.27
N GLY A 268 -2.49 -21.24 -8.10
CA GLY A 268 -3.25 -20.84 -9.29
C GLY A 268 -4.51 -20.02 -9.05
N ARG A 269 -4.82 -19.64 -7.79
CA ARG A 269 -6.06 -18.91 -7.48
C ARG A 269 -6.15 -17.55 -8.14
N VAL A 270 -5.02 -16.85 -8.36
CA VAL A 270 -5.04 -15.48 -8.91
C VAL A 270 -5.57 -15.52 -10.33
N GLY A 271 -5.03 -16.41 -11.16
CA GLY A 271 -5.45 -16.54 -12.56
C GLY A 271 -6.90 -17.02 -12.68
N ALA A 272 -7.31 -17.94 -11.81
CA ALA A 272 -8.69 -18.42 -11.75
C ALA A 272 -9.68 -17.32 -11.35
N ILE A 273 -9.35 -16.54 -10.30
CA ILE A 273 -10.17 -15.41 -9.84
C ILE A 273 -10.24 -14.33 -10.92
N ARG A 274 -9.12 -13.99 -11.57
CA ARG A 274 -9.09 -13.03 -12.68
C ARG A 274 -10.02 -13.45 -13.80
N ALA A 275 -9.92 -14.70 -14.25
CA ALA A 275 -10.78 -15.25 -15.29
C ALA A 275 -12.27 -15.23 -14.89
N ALA A 276 -12.60 -15.57 -13.64
CA ALA A 276 -13.96 -15.53 -13.14
C ALA A 276 -14.54 -14.11 -13.07
N LEU A 277 -13.76 -13.14 -12.60
CA LEU A 277 -14.14 -11.73 -12.59
C LEU A 277 -14.36 -11.21 -14.02
N ASP A 278 -13.48 -11.56 -14.96
CA ASP A 278 -13.61 -11.16 -16.36
C ASP A 278 -14.82 -11.76 -17.04
N ALA A 279 -15.13 -13.03 -16.78
CA ALA A 279 -16.30 -13.70 -17.34
C ALA A 279 -17.62 -13.01 -16.92
N GLU A 280 -17.65 -12.38 -15.75
CA GLU A 280 -18.81 -11.66 -15.21
C GLU A 280 -18.76 -10.14 -15.51
N GLY A 281 -17.76 -9.67 -16.27
CA GLY A 281 -17.62 -8.27 -16.68
C GLY A 281 -16.97 -7.35 -15.64
N PHE A 282 -16.40 -7.89 -14.56
CA PHE A 282 -15.69 -7.15 -13.52
C PHE A 282 -14.21 -6.89 -13.87
N HIS A 283 -13.96 -6.40 -15.09
CA HIS A 283 -12.61 -6.12 -15.60
C HIS A 283 -11.87 -5.01 -14.81
N HIS A 284 -12.61 -4.18 -14.09
CA HIS A 284 -12.09 -3.04 -13.34
C HIS A 284 -11.76 -3.36 -11.88
N VAL A 285 -12.17 -4.54 -11.38
CA VAL A 285 -11.89 -4.96 -10.01
C VAL A 285 -10.45 -5.46 -9.94
N SER A 286 -9.67 -4.87 -9.04
CA SER A 286 -8.27 -5.23 -8.84
C SER A 286 -8.10 -6.47 -7.97
N ILE A 287 -6.99 -7.17 -8.13
CA ILE A 287 -6.57 -8.28 -7.29
C ILE A 287 -5.34 -7.87 -6.47
N MET A 288 -5.50 -7.80 -5.14
CA MET A 288 -4.37 -7.71 -4.21
C MET A 288 -4.02 -9.09 -3.68
N SER A 289 -3.08 -9.75 -4.35
CA SER A 289 -2.69 -11.10 -3.98
C SER A 289 -1.84 -11.12 -2.73
N TYR A 290 -2.16 -12.00 -1.77
CA TYR A 290 -1.28 -12.32 -0.65
C TYR A 290 -0.18 -13.29 -1.09
N THR A 291 0.65 -12.81 -2.01
CA THR A 291 1.71 -13.55 -2.66
C THR A 291 2.69 -14.23 -1.72
N ALA A 292 3.12 -13.52 -0.67
CA ALA A 292 4.06 -14.08 0.30
C ALA A 292 3.46 -14.01 1.70
N LYS A 293 2.48 -14.89 1.96
CA LYS A 293 1.86 -15.08 3.29
C LYS A 293 2.52 -16.27 3.99
N TYR A 294 3.22 -15.99 5.07
CA TYR A 294 3.99 -16.98 5.82
C TYR A 294 3.16 -17.69 6.89
N ALA A 295 3.51 -18.94 7.20
CA ALA A 295 2.98 -19.69 8.32
C ALA A 295 3.54 -19.13 9.65
N SER A 296 2.90 -18.07 10.12
CA SER A 296 3.42 -17.22 11.19
C SER A 296 2.70 -17.38 12.53
N SER A 297 3.43 -17.15 13.62
CA SER A 297 2.88 -17.03 14.97
C SER A 297 2.29 -15.65 15.28
N PHE A 298 2.52 -14.64 14.43
CA PHE A 298 2.01 -13.28 14.65
C PHE A 298 0.50 -13.14 14.44
N TYR A 299 -0.18 -14.14 13.88
CA TYR A 299 -1.61 -14.08 13.58
C TYR A 299 -2.54 -14.41 14.76
N GLY A 300 -2.01 -14.72 15.95
CA GLY A 300 -2.80 -15.06 17.13
C GLY A 300 -3.94 -14.06 17.41
N PRO A 301 -3.64 -12.75 17.56
CA PRO A 301 -4.68 -11.74 17.81
C PRO A 301 -5.74 -11.64 16.70
N PHE A 302 -5.34 -11.81 15.44
CA PHE A 302 -6.27 -11.78 14.31
C PHE A 302 -7.22 -12.98 14.31
N ARG A 303 -6.73 -14.17 14.64
CA ARG A 303 -7.57 -15.38 14.73
C ARG A 303 -8.55 -15.29 15.88
N GLU A 304 -8.15 -14.68 17.00
CA GLU A 304 -9.09 -14.34 18.07
C GLU A 304 -10.15 -13.36 17.58
N ALA A 305 -9.79 -12.32 16.82
CA ALA A 305 -10.74 -11.34 16.29
C ALA A 305 -11.84 -11.98 15.42
N LEU A 306 -11.55 -13.05 14.68
CA LEU A 306 -12.51 -13.72 13.80
C LEU A 306 -13.11 -15.00 14.36
N ASP A 307 -12.57 -15.52 15.47
CA ASP A 307 -12.87 -16.85 15.98
C ASP A 307 -12.69 -17.94 14.89
N SER A 308 -11.52 -17.87 14.23
CA SER A 308 -11.16 -18.65 13.04
C SER A 308 -9.87 -19.46 13.21
N ASN A 309 -9.51 -19.80 14.44
CA ASN A 309 -8.40 -20.73 14.67
C ASN A 309 -8.70 -22.09 13.98
N PRO A 310 -7.71 -22.69 13.29
CA PRO A 310 -7.85 -24.06 12.81
C PRO A 310 -8.25 -24.97 13.96
N ARG A 311 -9.32 -25.76 13.75
CA ARG A 311 -9.78 -26.70 14.78
C ARG A 311 -8.82 -27.87 14.97
N PHE A 312 -8.00 -28.15 13.97
CA PHE A 312 -6.92 -29.13 14.01
C PHE A 312 -5.74 -28.69 13.14
N GLY A 313 -4.59 -29.32 13.36
CA GLY A 313 -3.40 -29.12 12.54
C GLY A 313 -2.84 -27.70 12.58
N ASP A 314 -2.15 -27.33 11.50
CA ASP A 314 -1.65 -25.99 11.26
C ASP A 314 -1.83 -25.61 9.78
N LYS A 315 -1.42 -24.38 9.42
CA LYS A 315 -1.57 -23.85 8.06
C LYS A 315 -0.31 -24.06 7.18
N LYS A 316 0.66 -24.88 7.61
CA LYS A 316 1.99 -25.00 6.96
C LYS A 316 1.99 -25.79 5.66
N THR A 317 0.89 -26.46 5.31
CA THR A 317 0.78 -27.19 4.04
C THR A 317 0.48 -26.27 2.85
N TYR A 318 0.17 -25.00 3.09
CA TYR A 318 -0.11 -23.99 2.06
C TYR A 318 0.48 -22.61 2.38
N GLN A 319 0.53 -22.19 3.65
CA GLN A 319 1.26 -20.98 4.03
C GLN A 319 2.77 -21.23 4.04
N MET A 320 3.53 -20.26 3.54
CA MET A 320 4.96 -20.42 3.30
C MET A 320 5.77 -20.64 4.58
N ASN A 321 6.87 -21.38 4.47
CA ASN A 321 7.84 -21.50 5.56
C ASN A 321 8.58 -20.15 5.79
N PRO A 322 8.57 -19.57 7.01
CA PRO A 322 9.29 -18.32 7.32
C PRO A 322 10.79 -18.30 6.98
N ALA A 323 11.42 -19.46 6.82
CA ALA A 323 12.83 -19.58 6.43
C ALA A 323 13.08 -19.36 4.91
N ASN A 324 12.03 -19.32 4.08
CA ASN A 324 12.14 -19.45 2.63
C ASN A 324 11.90 -18.14 1.86
N TYR A 325 12.94 -17.34 1.66
CA TYR A 325 12.81 -16.14 0.80
C TYR A 325 12.80 -16.46 -0.71
N ARG A 326 13.44 -17.57 -1.14
CA ARG A 326 13.50 -17.91 -2.58
C ARG A 326 12.16 -18.39 -3.12
N GLU A 327 11.41 -19.09 -2.29
CA GLU A 327 10.02 -19.51 -2.57
C GLU A 327 9.13 -18.27 -2.76
N ALA A 328 9.31 -17.22 -1.94
CA ALA A 328 8.58 -15.96 -2.11
C ALA A 328 8.76 -15.34 -3.50
N LEU A 329 9.97 -15.46 -4.08
CA LEU A 329 10.25 -14.95 -5.42
C LEU A 329 9.64 -15.81 -6.52
N ILE A 330 9.30 -17.07 -6.25
CA ILE A 330 8.54 -17.93 -7.16
C ILE A 330 7.09 -17.49 -7.11
N GLU A 331 6.47 -17.47 -5.92
CA GLU A 331 5.09 -17.00 -5.70
C GLU A 331 4.84 -15.63 -6.34
N THR A 332 5.79 -14.69 -6.17
CA THR A 332 5.73 -13.35 -6.78
C THR A 332 5.61 -13.40 -8.29
N ARG A 333 6.37 -14.27 -8.95
CA ARG A 333 6.34 -14.36 -10.41
C ARG A 333 5.07 -15.04 -10.91
N GLU A 334 4.62 -16.08 -10.21
CA GLU A 334 3.39 -16.78 -10.58
C GLU A 334 2.20 -15.83 -10.47
N ASP A 335 1.98 -15.19 -9.32
CA ASP A 335 0.90 -14.23 -9.11
C ASP A 335 0.93 -13.04 -10.07
N GLU A 336 2.12 -12.48 -10.34
CA GLU A 336 2.31 -11.41 -11.33
C GLU A 336 1.91 -11.89 -12.73
N SER A 337 2.32 -13.10 -13.12
CA SER A 337 1.99 -13.68 -14.42
C SER A 337 0.52 -14.05 -14.58
N GLU A 338 -0.14 -14.37 -13.46
CA GLU A 338 -1.56 -14.71 -13.37
C GLU A 338 -2.48 -13.49 -13.38
N GLY A 339 -1.93 -12.28 -13.26
CA GLY A 339 -2.66 -11.03 -13.40
C GLY A 339 -3.03 -10.34 -12.08
N ALA A 340 -2.26 -10.54 -11.01
CA ALA A 340 -2.38 -9.71 -9.81
C ALA A 340 -1.99 -8.25 -10.09
N ASP A 341 -2.76 -7.30 -9.57
CA ASP A 341 -2.46 -5.87 -9.69
C ASP A 341 -1.56 -5.37 -8.55
N ILE A 342 -1.65 -6.02 -7.38
CA ILE A 342 -0.90 -5.67 -6.17
C ILE A 342 -0.38 -6.98 -5.55
N LEU A 343 0.91 -7.02 -5.23
CA LEU A 343 1.55 -8.14 -4.53
C LEU A 343 1.80 -7.77 -3.07
N LEU A 344 1.25 -8.56 -2.15
CA LEU A 344 1.32 -8.32 -0.72
C LEU A 344 2.23 -9.36 -0.03
N VAL A 345 3.11 -8.85 0.83
CA VAL A 345 3.89 -9.68 1.77
C VAL A 345 3.23 -9.59 3.14
N LYS A 346 2.95 -10.74 3.76
CA LYS A 346 2.41 -10.83 5.12
C LYS A 346 3.23 -11.83 5.95
N ILE A 347 3.90 -11.30 6.96
CA ILE A 347 4.83 -12.03 7.83
C ILE A 347 4.17 -12.41 9.15
#